data_AF-W9RIN2-F1
#
_entry.id   AF-W9RIN2-F1
#
_cell.length_a   1.000
_cell.length_b   1.000
_cell.length_c   1.000
_cell.angle_alpha   90.00
_cell.angle_beta   90.00
_cell.angle_gamma   90.00
#
_symmetry.space_group_name_H-M   'P 1'
#
loop_
_entity.id
_entity.type
_entity.pdbx_description
1 polymer ?
#
loop_
_entity_poly.entity_id
_entity_poly.type
_entity_poly.pdbx_seq_one_letter_code
_entity_poly.pdbx_strand_id
1 'polypeptide(L)'
;MSVFNDDEPILPTQDDSGDKLASFSEFNVGKTKAKIINRTKAPLIESPFKVMVELTGAGFDNDRPGVDLVMVLDISESMKGQKLAKMKLAMQFLIRKLSPDDRLSVVTFSTDAMRLCPLRQITKKSQVEIENLVNDLEFEKKTNITAGLLMGLKVLDERKLTNGRVIAIMLMSDGWQNLGDDATKIQVNDVPIYTFGFGLNHDPSALKTIADNSMGGTFSDVQNQNNLSIAFSQCLAGLLTVVVQDLQLTIKQGDQESTIEKVSAGSYPQSKNADSVTISFGDLYNKEVRKIIVDLRLPKVNEEKTGVEIVKITYKYRTTGGQKPIFEGNPLFATIDRVGTIVEGEREEVMVEGKRLETAGMMKDARLMADDNRLEDAKDMLVDAQNKLHDFVLGGGAPNPLIEMLKLELKELLRLMQSPEIYKKRGRPFALSSENSHARQRFAAKGRDVEKLRLFSTPRMNAYLKQAKAFDEDPSKALPTVKDDVKQELAADPFGPLSGALSYYIQIAIQALISVDKILNTSR
;
A
#
# COMPACT_ATOMS: atom_id res chain seq x y z
N MET A 1 -2.78 -27.68 -20.32
CA MET A 1 -3.60 -26.50 -20.65
C MET A 1 -2.93 -25.77 -21.80
N SER A 2 -3.69 -25.27 -22.77
CA SER A 2 -3.15 -24.48 -23.89
C SER A 2 -2.59 -23.14 -23.40
N VAL A 3 -1.48 -22.68 -23.98
CA VAL A 3 -0.88 -21.36 -23.75
C VAL A 3 -1.75 -20.29 -24.44
N PHE A 4 -1.95 -19.14 -23.79
CA PHE A 4 -2.60 -17.98 -24.37
C PHE A 4 -1.67 -17.32 -25.40
N ASN A 5 -2.05 -17.36 -26.68
CA ASN A 5 -1.27 -16.77 -27.78
C ASN A 5 -1.91 -15.48 -28.35
N ASP A 6 -2.69 -14.78 -27.52
CA ASP A 6 -3.53 -13.65 -27.90
C ASP A 6 -3.13 -12.34 -27.20
N ASP A 7 -1.88 -12.24 -26.73
CA ASP A 7 -1.34 -10.99 -26.20
C ASP A 7 -1.24 -9.94 -27.32
N GLU A 8 -2.08 -8.91 -27.24
CA GLU A 8 -2.17 -7.83 -28.22
C GLU A 8 -0.95 -6.88 -28.09
N PRO A 9 -0.33 -6.45 -29.21
CA PRO A 9 0.64 -5.37 -29.16
C PRO A 9 -0.05 -4.05 -28.78
N ILE A 10 0.64 -3.20 -28.00
CA ILE A 10 0.12 -1.88 -27.66
C ILE A 10 0.24 -0.99 -28.91
N LEU A 11 -0.90 -0.50 -29.39
CA LEU A 11 -0.94 0.47 -30.47
C LEU A 11 -0.62 1.86 -29.93
N PRO A 12 0.25 2.64 -30.61
CA PRO A 12 0.47 4.05 -30.27
C PRO A 12 -0.83 4.82 -30.36
N THR A 13 -1.12 5.65 -29.35
CA THR A 13 -2.29 6.53 -29.36
C THR A 13 -2.08 7.67 -30.37
N GLN A 14 -3.04 7.85 -31.29
CA GLN A 14 -3.01 8.92 -32.31
C GLN A 14 -3.24 10.35 -31.74
N ASP A 15 -3.61 10.48 -30.47
CA ASP A 15 -3.91 11.77 -29.81
C ASP A 15 -2.65 12.51 -29.25
N ASP A 16 -1.45 12.07 -29.60
CA ASP A 16 -0.18 12.58 -29.05
C ASP A 16 0.34 13.87 -29.75
N SER A 17 -0.49 14.51 -30.58
CA SER A 17 -0.16 15.76 -31.30
C SER A 17 -0.62 17.06 -30.61
N GLY A 18 -1.25 16.98 -29.44
CA GLY A 18 -1.63 18.15 -28.64
C GLY A 18 -0.64 18.39 -27.51
N ASP A 19 0.04 19.54 -27.52
CA ASP A 19 1.00 20.06 -26.53
C ASP A 19 1.38 19.03 -25.44
N LYS A 20 2.45 18.27 -25.67
CA LYS A 20 3.19 17.64 -24.58
C LYS A 20 3.67 18.78 -23.68
N LEU A 21 2.87 19.13 -22.66
CA LEU A 21 3.35 19.92 -21.53
C LEU A 21 4.70 19.33 -21.14
N ALA A 22 5.74 20.18 -21.11
CA ALA A 22 7.13 19.77 -20.92
C ALA A 22 7.21 18.57 -19.97
N SER A 23 7.51 17.40 -20.54
CA SER A 23 7.56 16.17 -19.77
C SER A 23 8.76 16.26 -18.84
N PHE A 24 8.51 16.15 -17.54
CA PHE A 24 9.58 16.11 -16.53
C PHE A 24 10.18 14.70 -16.40
N SER A 25 9.89 13.82 -17.37
CA SER A 25 10.34 12.42 -17.46
C SER A 25 11.86 12.26 -17.58
N GLU A 26 12.59 13.35 -17.86
CA GLU A 26 14.05 13.37 -17.90
C GLU A 26 14.68 13.09 -16.52
N PHE A 27 13.97 13.34 -15.42
CA PHE A 27 14.46 13.08 -14.06
C PHE A 27 14.09 11.68 -13.56
N ASN A 28 14.97 10.71 -13.78
CA ASN A 28 14.88 9.35 -13.23
C ASN A 28 15.31 9.26 -11.74
N VAL A 29 15.45 10.38 -11.05
CA VAL A 29 15.98 10.46 -9.68
C VAL A 29 14.95 11.06 -8.74
N GLY A 30 15.05 10.71 -7.45
CA GLY A 30 14.24 11.33 -6.39
C GLY A 30 12.76 10.93 -6.38
N LYS A 31 12.37 9.81 -7.00
CA LYS A 31 10.97 9.30 -6.94
C LYS A 31 10.57 8.75 -5.56
N THR A 32 11.53 8.63 -4.65
CA THR A 32 11.31 8.37 -3.23
C THR A 32 12.07 9.41 -2.41
N LYS A 33 11.41 9.99 -1.41
CA LYS A 33 12.04 10.81 -0.38
C LYS A 33 12.24 9.97 0.88
N ALA A 34 13.47 9.87 1.36
CA ALA A 34 13.80 9.23 2.63
C ALA A 34 14.13 10.30 3.69
N LYS A 35 13.61 10.13 4.91
CA LYS A 35 13.88 11.02 6.06
C LYS A 35 14.17 10.17 7.29
N ILE A 36 15.22 10.52 8.03
CA ILE A 36 15.53 9.95 9.34
C ILE A 36 15.00 10.89 10.43
N ILE A 37 14.37 10.33 11.45
CA ILE A 37 13.90 11.03 12.64
C ILE A 37 14.38 10.28 13.87
N ASN A 38 15.19 10.95 14.69
CA ASN A 38 15.70 10.45 15.96
C ASN A 38 16.01 11.61 16.90
N ARG A 39 16.25 11.28 18.18
CA ARG A 39 16.86 12.22 19.14
C ARG A 39 18.26 12.62 18.68
N THR A 40 18.69 13.83 18.98
CA THR A 40 20.04 14.29 18.66
C THR A 40 21.08 13.90 19.69
N LYS A 41 20.66 13.59 20.93
CA LYS A 41 21.56 13.26 22.04
C LYS A 41 21.27 11.89 22.66
N ALA A 42 22.30 11.22 23.14
CA ALA A 42 22.22 9.97 23.91
C ALA A 42 23.20 9.98 25.10
N PRO A 43 22.94 9.20 26.17
CA PRO A 43 23.77 9.23 27.37
C PRO A 43 25.08 8.48 27.14
N LEU A 44 26.07 8.68 28.00
CA LEU A 44 27.31 7.90 27.93
C LEU A 44 27.13 6.42 28.31
N ILE A 45 26.11 6.10 29.11
CA ILE A 45 25.79 4.72 29.51
C ILE A 45 25.17 3.91 28.37
N GLU A 46 25.23 2.58 28.50
CA GLU A 46 24.48 1.69 27.63
C GLU A 46 22.97 2.01 27.72
N SER A 47 22.30 2.18 26.58
CA SER A 47 20.92 2.64 26.56
C SER A 47 20.16 2.22 25.30
N PRO A 48 18.83 2.02 25.38
CA PRO A 48 18.00 1.81 24.21
C PRO A 48 17.83 3.12 23.43
N PHE A 49 17.75 3.00 22.12
CA PHE A 49 17.59 4.14 21.23
C PHE A 49 16.72 3.80 20.02
N LYS A 50 15.90 4.75 19.57
CA LYS A 50 15.00 4.56 18.44
C LYS A 50 15.36 5.47 17.29
N VAL A 51 15.38 4.91 16.09
CA VAL A 51 15.51 5.64 14.84
C VAL A 51 14.30 5.32 13.99
N MET A 52 13.57 6.34 13.55
CA MET A 52 12.49 6.17 12.58
C MET A 52 12.97 6.58 11.19
N VAL A 53 12.65 5.78 10.19
CA VAL A 53 12.86 6.12 8.78
C VAL A 53 11.50 6.25 8.11
N GLU A 54 11.28 7.37 7.43
CA GLU A 54 10.09 7.65 6.63
C GLU A 54 10.48 7.64 5.15
N LEU A 55 9.79 6.82 4.37
CA LEU A 55 9.89 6.72 2.91
C LEU A 55 8.59 7.23 2.30
N THR A 56 8.69 8.22 1.40
CA THR A 56 7.53 8.85 0.77
C THR A 56 7.67 8.81 -0.74
N GLY A 57 6.66 8.29 -1.43
CA GLY A 57 6.62 8.31 -2.90
C GLY A 57 6.48 9.72 -3.43
N ALA A 58 7.29 10.09 -4.41
CA ALA A 58 7.35 11.44 -4.95
C ALA A 58 7.37 11.43 -6.48
N GLY A 59 6.66 12.39 -7.06
CA GLY A 59 6.63 12.61 -8.51
C GLY A 59 5.43 11.95 -9.17
N PHE A 60 4.47 12.76 -9.59
CA PHE A 60 3.46 12.37 -10.57
C PHE A 60 3.87 13.00 -11.90
N ASP A 61 3.78 12.25 -12.98
CA ASP A 61 4.04 12.75 -14.33
C ASP A 61 2.94 12.24 -15.27
N ASN A 62 2.78 12.89 -16.41
CA ASN A 62 1.91 12.44 -17.49
C ASN A 62 2.38 11.11 -18.10
N ASP A 63 3.63 10.73 -17.88
CA ASP A 63 4.28 9.51 -18.37
C ASP A 63 4.35 8.42 -17.29
N ARG A 64 3.18 8.08 -16.72
CA ARG A 64 3.08 6.94 -15.79
C ARG A 64 3.23 5.62 -16.54
N PRO A 65 3.68 4.54 -15.90
CA PRO A 65 3.68 3.23 -16.55
C PRO A 65 2.24 2.80 -16.84
N GLY A 66 2.04 2.13 -17.96
CA GLY A 66 0.79 1.42 -18.23
C GLY A 66 0.60 0.26 -17.24
N VAL A 67 -0.64 0.01 -16.86
CA VAL A 67 -1.01 -1.07 -15.94
C VAL A 67 -1.53 -2.28 -16.74
N ASP A 68 -1.09 -3.48 -16.38
CA ASP A 68 -1.73 -4.74 -16.76
C ASP A 68 -2.53 -5.28 -15.59
N LEU A 69 -3.84 -5.10 -15.67
CA LEU A 69 -4.76 -5.46 -14.61
C LEU A 69 -5.55 -6.70 -14.98
N VAL A 70 -5.61 -7.67 -14.07
CA VAL A 70 -6.53 -8.80 -14.18
C VAL A 70 -7.58 -8.72 -13.09
N MET A 71 -8.84 -8.57 -13.49
CA MET A 71 -9.99 -8.64 -12.59
C MET A 71 -10.42 -10.09 -12.47
N VAL A 72 -10.46 -10.63 -11.25
CA VAL A 72 -10.92 -11.99 -10.96
C VAL A 72 -12.20 -11.89 -10.15
N LEU A 73 -13.34 -12.17 -10.78
CA LEU A 73 -14.67 -11.86 -10.28
C LEU A 73 -15.47 -13.12 -9.97
N ASP A 74 -15.96 -13.22 -8.74
CA ASP A 74 -16.93 -14.23 -8.34
C ASP A 74 -18.29 -13.96 -9.02
N ILE A 75 -18.82 -14.96 -9.74
CA ILE A 75 -20.16 -14.92 -10.33
C ILE A 75 -21.05 -16.04 -9.77
N SER A 76 -20.74 -16.54 -8.58
CA SER A 76 -21.52 -17.61 -7.92
C SER A 76 -22.93 -17.15 -7.51
N GLU A 77 -23.76 -18.10 -7.06
CA GLU A 77 -25.19 -17.87 -6.82
C GLU A 77 -25.44 -16.81 -5.76
N SER A 78 -24.51 -16.64 -4.81
CA SER A 78 -24.57 -15.61 -3.78
C SER A 78 -24.50 -14.18 -4.34
N MET A 79 -23.98 -14.01 -5.56
CA MET A 79 -23.91 -12.73 -6.28
C MET A 79 -25.23 -12.33 -6.94
N LYS A 80 -26.24 -13.20 -6.97
CA LYS A 80 -27.53 -12.91 -7.61
C LYS A 80 -28.15 -11.59 -7.14
N GLY A 81 -28.78 -10.88 -8.08
CA GLY A 81 -29.54 -9.65 -7.80
C GLY A 81 -28.64 -8.43 -7.62
N GLN A 82 -28.82 -7.72 -6.51
CA GLN A 82 -28.18 -6.41 -6.30
C GLN A 82 -26.65 -6.48 -6.26
N LYS A 83 -26.07 -7.57 -5.76
CA LYS A 83 -24.62 -7.75 -5.68
C LYS A 83 -23.97 -7.77 -7.06
N LEU A 84 -24.46 -8.61 -7.98
CA LEU A 84 -23.99 -8.65 -9.37
C LEU A 84 -24.20 -7.31 -10.06
N ALA A 85 -25.34 -6.64 -9.85
CA ALA A 85 -25.58 -5.30 -10.40
C ALA A 85 -24.55 -4.27 -9.90
N LYS A 86 -24.20 -4.31 -8.60
CA LYS A 86 -23.18 -3.42 -8.02
C LYS A 86 -21.76 -3.78 -8.46
N MET A 87 -21.47 -5.06 -8.68
CA MET A 87 -20.20 -5.50 -9.28
C MET A 87 -20.06 -5.01 -10.72
N LYS A 88 -21.12 -5.12 -11.54
CA LYS A 88 -21.13 -4.59 -12.91
C LYS A 88 -20.90 -3.08 -12.92
N LEU A 89 -21.58 -2.34 -12.04
CA LEU A 89 -21.40 -0.90 -11.90
C LEU A 89 -19.96 -0.52 -11.49
N ALA A 90 -19.38 -1.22 -10.51
CA ALA A 90 -18.00 -1.00 -10.08
C ALA A 90 -16.98 -1.29 -11.20
N MET A 91 -17.24 -2.33 -11.99
CA MET A 91 -16.44 -2.67 -13.17
C MET A 91 -16.54 -1.61 -14.26
N GLN A 92 -17.73 -1.05 -14.53
CA GLN A 92 -17.88 0.05 -15.48
C GLN A 92 -17.06 1.28 -15.05
N PHE A 93 -17.10 1.66 -13.76
CA PHE A 93 -16.24 2.73 -13.25
C PHE A 93 -14.76 2.44 -13.54
N LEU A 94 -14.29 1.23 -13.21
CA LEU A 94 -12.91 0.82 -13.41
C LEU A 94 -12.50 0.87 -14.89
N ILE A 95 -13.29 0.27 -15.78
CA ILE A 95 -13.04 0.22 -17.22
C ILE A 95 -12.97 1.64 -17.83
N ARG A 96 -13.81 2.56 -17.35
CA ARG A 96 -13.84 3.97 -17.81
C ARG A 96 -12.69 4.82 -17.27
N LYS A 97 -12.11 4.45 -16.13
CA LYS A 97 -10.96 5.13 -15.55
C LYS A 97 -9.63 4.70 -16.15
N LEU A 98 -9.55 3.50 -16.72
CA LEU A 98 -8.38 3.06 -17.47
C LEU A 98 -8.20 3.88 -18.75
N SER A 99 -6.96 4.01 -19.18
CA SER A 99 -6.54 4.74 -20.37
C SER A 99 -5.99 3.80 -21.43
N PRO A 100 -5.78 4.25 -22.68
CA PRO A 100 -5.17 3.42 -23.72
C PRO A 100 -3.77 2.91 -23.41
N ASP A 101 -3.07 3.44 -22.40
CA ASP A 101 -1.76 2.91 -21.97
C ASP A 101 -1.91 1.65 -21.11
N ASP A 102 -3.12 1.36 -20.63
CA ASP A 102 -3.45 0.23 -19.76
C ASP A 102 -4.04 -0.95 -20.54
N ARG A 103 -3.88 -2.14 -19.95
CA ARG A 103 -4.50 -3.37 -20.42
C ARG A 103 -5.32 -4.01 -19.30
N LEU A 104 -6.45 -4.60 -19.69
CA LEU A 104 -7.37 -5.28 -18.79
C LEU A 104 -7.69 -6.67 -19.31
N SER A 105 -7.67 -7.66 -18.42
CA SER A 105 -8.35 -8.95 -18.63
C SER A 105 -9.38 -9.15 -17.53
N VAL A 106 -10.51 -9.74 -17.89
CA VAL A 106 -11.56 -10.13 -16.95
C VAL A 106 -11.63 -11.66 -16.91
N VAL A 107 -11.45 -12.20 -15.71
CA VAL A 107 -11.62 -13.60 -15.37
C VAL A 107 -12.83 -13.69 -14.44
N THR A 108 -13.75 -14.57 -14.75
CA THR A 108 -14.86 -14.94 -13.86
C THR A 108 -14.64 -16.33 -13.32
N PHE A 109 -15.18 -16.61 -12.13
CA PHE A 109 -15.15 -17.96 -11.59
C PHE A 109 -16.46 -18.32 -10.89
N SER A 110 -16.78 -19.60 -11.00
CA SER A 110 -17.91 -20.26 -10.36
C SER A 110 -17.53 -21.68 -9.96
N THR A 111 -17.99 -22.71 -10.68
CA THR A 111 -17.47 -24.08 -10.65
C THR A 111 -16.07 -24.13 -11.28
N ASP A 112 -15.94 -23.50 -12.44
CA ASP A 112 -14.71 -23.38 -13.22
C ASP A 112 -14.35 -21.90 -13.38
N ALA A 113 -13.14 -21.62 -13.83
CA ALA A 113 -12.72 -20.26 -14.17
C ALA A 113 -12.77 -20.05 -15.69
N MET A 114 -13.32 -18.93 -16.12
CA MET A 114 -13.40 -18.52 -17.50
C MET A 114 -12.71 -17.17 -17.69
N ARG A 115 -11.89 -17.05 -18.72
CA ARG A 115 -11.35 -15.77 -19.17
C ARG A 115 -12.36 -15.13 -20.11
N LEU A 116 -13.11 -14.15 -19.61
CA LEU A 116 -14.16 -13.43 -20.34
C LEU A 116 -13.58 -12.61 -21.50
N CYS A 117 -12.40 -12.02 -21.29
CA CYS A 117 -11.62 -11.40 -22.35
C CYS A 117 -10.11 -11.62 -22.15
N PRO A 118 -9.32 -11.69 -23.24
CA PRO A 118 -7.85 -11.65 -23.17
C PRO A 118 -7.33 -10.39 -22.48
N LEU A 119 -6.02 -10.29 -22.28
CA LEU A 119 -5.39 -9.05 -21.80
C LEU A 119 -5.37 -8.02 -22.94
N ARG A 120 -6.30 -7.06 -22.92
CA ARG A 120 -6.55 -6.14 -24.04
C ARG A 120 -6.23 -4.70 -23.67
N GLN A 121 -5.65 -3.96 -24.62
CA GLN A 121 -5.46 -2.51 -24.49
C GLN A 121 -6.80 -1.77 -24.37
N ILE A 122 -6.91 -0.76 -23.50
CA ILE A 122 -8.16 0.02 -23.31
C ILE A 122 -8.30 1.16 -24.32
N THR A 123 -8.62 0.80 -25.56
CA THR A 123 -9.06 1.74 -26.59
C THR A 123 -10.56 2.05 -26.42
N LYS A 124 -11.08 3.11 -27.07
CA LYS A 124 -12.53 3.39 -27.06
C LYS A 124 -13.38 2.19 -27.51
N LYS A 125 -12.88 1.42 -28.49
CA LYS A 125 -13.57 0.24 -29.01
C LYS A 125 -13.57 -0.91 -27.99
N SER A 126 -12.39 -1.31 -27.52
CA SER A 126 -12.28 -2.41 -26.55
C SER A 126 -12.91 -2.08 -25.20
N GLN A 127 -12.92 -0.81 -24.79
CA GLN A 127 -13.65 -0.34 -23.61
C GLN A 127 -15.14 -0.70 -23.70
N VAL A 128 -15.81 -0.34 -24.80
CA VAL A 128 -17.22 -0.67 -25.04
C VAL A 128 -17.45 -2.18 -25.10
N GLU A 129 -16.56 -2.92 -25.77
CA GLU A 129 -16.67 -4.38 -25.87
C GLU A 129 -16.55 -5.06 -24.49
N ILE A 130 -15.60 -4.64 -23.65
CA ILE A 130 -15.43 -5.20 -22.30
C ILE A 130 -16.60 -4.80 -21.40
N GLU A 131 -17.10 -3.56 -21.49
CA GLU A 131 -18.31 -3.14 -20.76
C GLU A 131 -19.51 -4.02 -21.11
N ASN A 132 -19.73 -4.31 -22.40
CA ASN A 132 -20.82 -5.18 -22.84
C ASN A 132 -20.65 -6.60 -22.29
N LEU A 133 -19.45 -7.18 -22.39
CA LEU A 133 -19.17 -8.51 -21.82
C LEU A 133 -19.46 -8.58 -20.31
N VAL A 134 -19.08 -7.54 -19.55
CA VAL A 134 -19.38 -7.45 -18.12
C VAL A 134 -20.88 -7.29 -17.87
N ASN A 135 -21.57 -6.51 -18.69
CA ASN A 135 -23.02 -6.31 -18.58
C ASN A 135 -23.82 -7.58 -18.88
N ASP A 136 -23.29 -8.47 -19.72
CA ASP A 136 -23.92 -9.74 -20.07
C ASP A 136 -23.67 -10.86 -19.04
N LEU A 137 -22.84 -10.62 -18.01
CA LEU A 137 -22.56 -11.62 -16.99
C LEU A 137 -23.83 -12.07 -16.25
N GLU A 138 -23.98 -13.38 -16.10
CA GLU A 138 -25.03 -14.00 -15.29
C GLU A 138 -24.41 -14.79 -14.14
N PHE A 139 -25.22 -15.13 -13.13
CA PHE A 139 -24.73 -15.91 -11.99
C PHE A 139 -24.72 -17.41 -12.30
N GLU A 140 -23.83 -18.14 -11.66
CA GLU A 140 -23.67 -19.60 -11.74
C GLU A 140 -23.67 -20.23 -10.34
N LYS A 141 -23.64 -21.57 -10.22
CA LYS A 141 -24.02 -22.26 -8.96
C LYS A 141 -22.94 -22.36 -7.86
N LYS A 142 -21.65 -22.48 -8.19
CA LYS A 142 -20.57 -22.81 -7.21
C LYS A 142 -19.50 -21.73 -7.13
N THR A 143 -18.53 -21.89 -6.21
CA THR A 143 -17.47 -20.90 -5.92
C THR A 143 -16.09 -21.59 -5.80
N ASN A 144 -15.22 -21.38 -6.81
CA ASN A 144 -13.88 -21.96 -6.93
C ASN A 144 -12.82 -20.85 -7.06
N ILE A 145 -12.43 -20.29 -5.92
CA ILE A 145 -11.45 -19.19 -5.84
C ILE A 145 -10.10 -19.60 -6.44
N THR A 146 -9.67 -20.85 -6.21
CA THR A 146 -8.41 -21.42 -6.71
C THR A 146 -8.34 -21.39 -8.23
N ALA A 147 -9.40 -21.84 -8.92
CA ALA A 147 -9.43 -21.79 -10.38
C ALA A 147 -9.34 -20.35 -10.89
N GLY A 148 -10.07 -19.41 -10.27
CA GLY A 148 -10.03 -18.00 -10.65
C GLY A 148 -8.64 -17.39 -10.46
N LEU A 149 -8.01 -17.64 -9.32
CA LEU A 149 -6.68 -17.12 -9.01
C LEU A 149 -5.60 -17.70 -9.93
N LEU A 150 -5.60 -19.02 -10.16
CA LEU A 150 -4.65 -19.65 -11.09
C LEU A 150 -4.82 -19.12 -12.51
N MET A 151 -6.06 -18.92 -12.97
CA MET A 151 -6.32 -18.33 -14.28
C MET A 151 -5.81 -16.90 -14.37
N GLY A 152 -6.03 -16.08 -13.34
CA GLY A 152 -5.54 -14.71 -13.29
C GLY A 152 -4.01 -14.61 -13.30
N LEU A 153 -3.34 -15.47 -12.52
CA LEU A 153 -1.88 -15.58 -12.53
C LEU A 153 -1.37 -16.02 -13.90
N LYS A 154 -2.01 -17.01 -14.53
CA LYS A 154 -1.66 -17.50 -15.86
C LYS A 154 -1.77 -16.40 -16.94
N VAL A 155 -2.80 -15.56 -16.89
CA VAL A 155 -2.94 -14.42 -17.83
C VAL A 155 -1.74 -13.49 -17.74
N LEU A 156 -1.26 -13.20 -16.52
CA LEU A 156 -0.07 -12.37 -16.35
C LEU A 156 1.20 -13.13 -16.76
N ASP A 157 1.37 -14.38 -16.35
CA ASP A 157 2.59 -15.16 -16.64
C ASP A 157 2.83 -15.36 -18.15
N GLU A 158 1.76 -15.58 -18.92
CA GLU A 158 1.84 -15.85 -20.37
C GLU A 158 1.85 -14.58 -21.24
N ARG A 159 1.87 -13.37 -20.65
CA ARG A 159 1.95 -12.12 -21.42
C ARG A 159 3.33 -11.96 -22.06
N LYS A 160 3.36 -11.54 -23.33
CA LYS A 160 4.60 -11.30 -24.09
C LYS A 160 5.19 -9.93 -23.73
N LEU A 161 4.34 -8.91 -23.58
CA LEU A 161 4.78 -7.58 -23.17
C LEU A 161 4.83 -7.46 -21.65
N THR A 162 6.03 -7.51 -21.08
CA THR A 162 6.25 -7.46 -19.62
C THR A 162 6.99 -6.20 -19.16
N ASN A 163 7.79 -5.58 -20.05
CA ASN A 163 8.75 -4.56 -19.67
C ASN A 163 8.10 -3.22 -19.29
N GLY A 164 8.46 -2.70 -18.11
CA GLY A 164 8.13 -1.34 -17.69
C GLY A 164 6.67 -1.09 -17.30
N ARG A 165 5.89 -2.16 -17.15
CA ARG A 165 4.45 -2.10 -16.82
C ARG A 165 4.22 -2.49 -15.36
N VAL A 166 3.23 -1.88 -14.74
CA VAL A 166 2.74 -2.27 -13.41
C VAL A 166 1.78 -3.43 -13.60
N ILE A 167 1.84 -4.45 -12.76
CA ILE A 167 0.91 -5.59 -12.82
C ILE A 167 0.13 -5.71 -11.52
N ALA A 168 -1.11 -6.15 -11.61
CA ALA A 168 -1.93 -6.44 -10.44
C ALA A 168 -3.05 -7.43 -10.75
N ILE A 169 -3.43 -8.20 -9.73
CA ILE A 169 -4.69 -8.95 -9.72
C ILE A 169 -5.61 -8.31 -8.69
N MET A 170 -6.83 -7.99 -9.09
CA MET A 170 -7.91 -7.60 -8.18
C MET A 170 -8.92 -8.75 -8.11
N LEU A 171 -8.93 -9.46 -6.98
CA LEU A 171 -9.76 -10.64 -6.75
C LEU A 171 -10.93 -10.29 -5.83
N MET A 172 -12.16 -10.46 -6.31
CA MET A 172 -13.37 -10.21 -5.54
C MET A 172 -14.12 -11.51 -5.29
N SER A 173 -14.49 -11.77 -4.04
CA SER A 173 -15.31 -12.92 -3.64
C SER A 173 -16.36 -12.50 -2.60
N ASP A 174 -17.57 -13.05 -2.72
CA ASP A 174 -18.67 -12.81 -1.79
C ASP A 174 -19.04 -14.04 -0.95
N GLY A 175 -18.32 -15.15 -1.16
CA GLY A 175 -18.61 -16.46 -0.62
C GLY A 175 -17.40 -17.19 -0.04
N TRP A 176 -17.69 -18.35 0.57
CA TRP A 176 -16.67 -19.31 1.00
C TRP A 176 -16.28 -20.18 -0.16
N GLN A 177 -15.00 -20.53 -0.25
CA GLN A 177 -14.58 -21.54 -1.20
C GLN A 177 -15.25 -22.87 -0.87
N ASN A 178 -16.01 -23.42 -1.81
CA ASN A 178 -16.73 -24.67 -1.66
C ASN A 178 -16.29 -25.75 -2.66
N LEU A 179 -15.30 -25.42 -3.51
CA LEU A 179 -14.74 -26.28 -4.53
C LEU A 179 -13.26 -25.93 -4.79
N GLY A 180 -12.46 -26.93 -5.14
CA GLY A 180 -11.04 -26.78 -5.47
C GLY A 180 -10.10 -26.93 -4.27
N ASP A 181 -8.79 -26.97 -4.54
CA ASP A 181 -7.74 -26.98 -3.53
C ASP A 181 -7.68 -25.66 -2.77
N ASP A 182 -7.05 -25.63 -1.60
CA ASP A 182 -6.94 -24.43 -0.77
C ASP A 182 -6.21 -23.27 -1.49
N ALA A 183 -6.96 -22.22 -1.85
CA ALA A 183 -6.43 -21.05 -2.55
C ALA A 183 -5.31 -20.34 -1.78
N THR A 184 -5.27 -20.49 -0.45
CA THR A 184 -4.26 -19.87 0.42
C THR A 184 -2.87 -20.48 0.26
N LYS A 185 -2.77 -21.64 -0.40
CA LYS A 185 -1.50 -22.35 -0.65
C LYS A 185 -0.91 -22.07 -2.03
N ILE A 186 -1.61 -21.31 -2.87
CA ILE A 186 -1.11 -20.96 -4.21
C ILE A 186 0.10 -20.03 -4.07
N GLN A 187 1.17 -20.36 -4.79
CA GLN A 187 2.32 -19.46 -4.93
C GLN A 187 1.99 -18.36 -5.94
N VAL A 188 2.00 -17.12 -5.45
CA VAL A 188 1.60 -15.94 -6.21
C VAL A 188 2.79 -15.13 -6.73
N ASN A 189 4.02 -15.59 -6.42
CA ASN A 189 5.29 -14.94 -6.76
C ASN A 189 5.26 -13.44 -6.43
N ASP A 190 5.83 -12.61 -7.30
CA ASP A 190 5.90 -11.16 -7.13
C ASP A 190 4.65 -10.42 -7.63
N VAL A 191 3.55 -11.12 -7.94
CA VAL A 191 2.31 -10.49 -8.43
C VAL A 191 1.51 -9.92 -7.25
N PRO A 192 1.28 -8.61 -7.17
CA PRO A 192 0.43 -8.03 -6.13
C PRO A 192 -1.03 -8.47 -6.30
N ILE A 193 -1.64 -9.01 -5.25
CA ILE A 193 -3.04 -9.43 -5.25
C ILE A 193 -3.83 -8.60 -4.23
N TYR A 194 -4.79 -7.85 -4.74
CA TYR A 194 -5.72 -7.06 -3.95
C TYR A 194 -7.03 -7.83 -3.82
N THR A 195 -7.39 -8.23 -2.60
CA THR A 195 -8.59 -9.03 -2.37
C THR A 195 -9.73 -8.18 -1.81
N PHE A 196 -10.96 -8.45 -2.28
CA PHE A 196 -12.18 -7.75 -1.89
C PHE A 196 -13.20 -8.76 -1.38
N GLY A 197 -13.47 -8.74 -0.08
CA GLY A 197 -14.56 -9.49 0.53
C GLY A 197 -15.86 -8.71 0.37
N PHE A 198 -16.79 -9.20 -0.45
CA PHE A 198 -18.02 -8.47 -0.79
C PHE A 198 -19.21 -8.98 0.03
N GLY A 199 -19.85 -8.08 0.79
CA GLY A 199 -20.94 -8.45 1.68
C GLY A 199 -20.46 -9.27 2.89
N LEU A 200 -21.38 -10.01 3.52
CA LEU A 200 -21.16 -10.61 4.85
C LEU A 200 -20.82 -12.11 4.84
N ASN A 201 -20.83 -12.75 3.67
CA ASN A 201 -20.75 -14.21 3.55
C ASN A 201 -19.44 -14.69 2.93
N HIS A 202 -18.45 -13.83 2.78
CA HIS A 202 -17.13 -14.19 2.26
C HIS A 202 -16.28 -14.90 3.32
N ASP A 203 -15.20 -15.57 2.90
CA ASP A 203 -14.14 -16.06 3.80
C ASP A 203 -13.03 -15.00 3.95
N PRO A 204 -13.04 -14.16 5.00
CA PRO A 204 -12.06 -13.09 5.16
C PRO A 204 -10.65 -13.64 5.45
N SER A 205 -10.55 -14.81 6.07
CA SER A 205 -9.26 -15.41 6.42
C SER A 205 -8.53 -15.89 5.16
N ALA A 206 -9.25 -16.54 4.26
CA ALA A 206 -8.70 -16.95 2.97
C ALA A 206 -8.26 -15.75 2.13
N LEU A 207 -9.14 -14.74 1.98
CA LEU A 207 -8.85 -13.54 1.19
C LEU A 207 -7.69 -12.71 1.76
N LYS A 208 -7.58 -12.58 3.08
CA LYS A 208 -6.41 -11.94 3.71
C LYS A 208 -5.15 -12.74 3.45
N THR A 209 -5.19 -14.07 3.58
CA THR A 209 -4.01 -14.92 3.39
C THR A 209 -3.50 -14.84 1.95
N ILE A 210 -4.39 -14.86 0.96
CA ILE A 210 -4.03 -14.65 -0.46
C ILE A 210 -3.33 -13.30 -0.65
N ALA A 211 -3.86 -12.22 -0.07
CA ALA A 211 -3.25 -10.90 -0.16
C ALA A 211 -1.89 -10.83 0.56
N ASP A 212 -1.76 -11.42 1.74
CA ASP A 212 -0.52 -11.46 2.52
C ASP A 212 0.59 -12.24 1.83
N ASN A 213 0.24 -13.32 1.11
CA ASN A 213 1.18 -14.11 0.32
C ASN A 213 1.74 -13.35 -0.90
N SER A 214 1.12 -12.24 -1.30
CA SER A 214 1.58 -11.41 -2.40
C SER A 214 2.42 -10.21 -1.96
N MET A 215 3.32 -9.75 -2.82
CA MET A 215 4.09 -8.53 -2.58
C MET A 215 3.18 -7.30 -2.72
N GLY A 216 2.92 -6.59 -1.61
CA GLY A 216 2.17 -5.33 -1.63
C GLY A 216 0.64 -5.44 -1.74
N GLY A 217 0.08 -6.66 -1.75
CA GLY A 217 -1.35 -6.92 -1.75
C GLY A 217 -2.06 -6.47 -0.47
N THR A 218 -3.35 -6.14 -0.60
CA THR A 218 -4.20 -5.73 0.51
C THR A 218 -5.54 -6.43 0.52
N PHE A 219 -6.09 -6.67 1.71
CA PHE A 219 -7.45 -7.19 1.88
C PHE A 219 -8.43 -6.08 2.27
N SER A 220 -9.44 -5.87 1.45
CA SER A 220 -10.53 -4.93 1.68
C SER A 220 -11.83 -5.66 2.06
N ASP A 221 -12.39 -5.32 3.23
CA ASP A 221 -13.70 -5.78 3.70
C ASP A 221 -14.81 -4.80 3.30
N VAL A 222 -15.59 -5.17 2.28
CA VAL A 222 -16.64 -4.33 1.68
C VAL A 222 -18.01 -4.83 2.14
N GLN A 223 -18.40 -4.46 3.37
CA GLN A 223 -19.66 -4.93 3.98
C GLN A 223 -20.91 -4.28 3.36
N ASN A 224 -20.80 -3.03 2.91
CA ASN A 224 -21.90 -2.30 2.27
C ASN A 224 -21.83 -2.51 0.75
N GLN A 225 -22.89 -3.07 0.17
CA GLN A 225 -22.93 -3.36 -1.27
C GLN A 225 -22.79 -2.12 -2.15
N ASN A 226 -23.16 -0.94 -1.63
CA ASN A 226 -23.00 0.33 -2.35
C ASN A 226 -21.56 0.86 -2.35
N ASN A 227 -20.63 0.25 -1.62
CA ASN A 227 -19.26 0.73 -1.50
C ASN A 227 -18.28 -0.01 -2.42
N LEU A 228 -18.74 -0.91 -3.30
CA LEU A 228 -17.84 -1.69 -4.14
C LEU A 228 -17.11 -0.83 -5.18
N SER A 229 -17.81 0.08 -5.85
CA SER A 229 -17.20 1.06 -6.76
C SER A 229 -16.17 1.92 -6.02
N ILE A 230 -16.49 2.33 -4.79
CA ILE A 230 -15.54 3.04 -3.93
C ILE A 230 -14.30 2.16 -3.69
N ALA A 231 -14.43 0.94 -3.20
CA ALA A 231 -13.29 0.07 -2.91
C ALA A 231 -12.40 -0.19 -4.14
N PHE A 232 -13.01 -0.49 -5.31
CA PHE A 232 -12.28 -0.65 -6.57
C PHE A 232 -11.57 0.62 -6.98
N SER A 233 -12.24 1.77 -6.88
CA SER A 233 -11.64 3.08 -7.20
C SER A 233 -10.40 3.37 -6.35
N GLN A 234 -10.40 2.98 -5.07
CA GLN A 234 -9.27 3.24 -4.17
C GLN A 234 -8.05 2.41 -4.55
N CYS A 235 -8.25 1.13 -4.86
CA CYS A 235 -7.17 0.26 -5.32
C CYS A 235 -6.62 0.74 -6.68
N LEU A 236 -7.51 1.04 -7.63
CA LEU A 236 -7.14 1.54 -8.94
C LEU A 236 -6.36 2.86 -8.85
N ALA A 237 -6.78 3.80 -7.99
CA ALA A 237 -6.06 5.04 -7.75
C ALA A 237 -4.60 4.82 -7.34
N GLY A 238 -4.33 3.80 -6.51
CA GLY A 238 -2.96 3.41 -6.14
C GLY A 238 -2.18 2.85 -7.33
N LEU A 239 -2.77 1.90 -8.06
CA LEU A 239 -2.15 1.27 -9.24
C LEU A 239 -1.79 2.27 -10.34
N LEU A 240 -2.66 3.26 -10.58
CA LEU A 240 -2.41 4.31 -11.57
C LEU A 240 -1.43 5.39 -11.08
N THR A 241 -0.95 5.30 -9.84
CA THR A 241 0.01 6.25 -9.25
C THR A 241 1.26 5.57 -8.69
N VAL A 242 1.61 4.38 -9.17
CA VAL A 242 2.91 3.77 -8.86
C VAL A 242 4.04 4.63 -9.45
N VAL A 243 4.97 5.04 -8.59
CA VAL A 243 6.12 5.89 -8.96
C VAL A 243 7.45 5.17 -8.82
N VAL A 244 7.46 4.08 -8.05
CA VAL A 244 8.64 3.34 -7.61
C VAL A 244 8.26 1.87 -7.58
N GLN A 245 9.11 1.01 -8.14
CA GLN A 245 8.97 -0.45 -8.13
C GLN A 245 10.15 -1.09 -7.41
N ASP A 246 9.92 -2.24 -6.76
CA ASP A 246 10.93 -3.04 -6.05
C ASP A 246 11.80 -2.24 -5.09
N LEU A 247 11.17 -1.35 -4.31
CA LEU A 247 11.85 -0.59 -3.29
C LEU A 247 12.47 -1.56 -2.28
N GLN A 248 13.77 -1.42 -2.06
CA GLN A 248 14.50 -2.11 -1.01
C GLN A 248 15.20 -1.09 -0.13
N LEU A 249 15.19 -1.33 1.17
CA LEU A 249 15.88 -0.50 2.17
C LEU A 249 16.82 -1.40 2.96
N THR A 250 18.09 -1.03 3.04
CA THR A 250 19.10 -1.70 3.86
C THR A 250 19.53 -0.77 5.00
N ILE A 251 19.38 -1.27 6.22
CA ILE A 251 19.76 -0.61 7.47
C ILE A 251 21.00 -1.33 7.98
N LYS A 252 22.11 -0.63 8.09
CA LYS A 252 23.37 -1.12 8.66
C LYS A 252 23.62 -0.43 10.00
N GLN A 253 23.99 -1.19 11.02
CA GLN A 253 24.36 -0.62 12.32
C GLN A 253 25.66 0.19 12.23
N GLY A 254 25.86 1.11 13.18
CA GLY A 254 27.09 1.89 13.29
C GLY A 254 28.22 1.02 13.85
N ASP A 255 29.38 1.05 13.21
CA ASP A 255 30.51 0.20 13.60
C ASP A 255 30.95 0.50 15.04
N GLN A 256 30.73 -0.44 15.95
CA GLN A 256 30.99 -0.31 17.41
C GLN A 256 30.19 0.79 18.13
N GLU A 257 29.28 1.49 17.45
CA GLU A 257 28.51 2.60 18.02
C GLU A 257 27.03 2.24 18.25
N SER A 258 26.54 1.15 17.65
CA SER A 258 25.20 0.60 17.94
C SER A 258 25.07 -0.87 17.57
N THR A 259 24.05 -1.51 18.14
CA THR A 259 23.57 -2.84 17.74
C THR A 259 22.10 -2.77 17.39
N ILE A 260 21.70 -3.34 16.24
CA ILE A 260 20.27 -3.44 15.88
C ILE A 260 19.61 -4.55 16.69
N GLU A 261 18.64 -4.19 17.54
CA GLU A 261 17.85 -5.16 18.32
C GLU A 261 16.62 -5.63 17.54
N LYS A 262 15.91 -4.68 16.90
CA LYS A 262 14.68 -4.96 16.18
C LYS A 262 14.45 -3.93 15.07
N VAL A 263 13.89 -4.39 13.96
CA VAL A 263 13.38 -3.55 12.87
C VAL A 263 11.89 -3.81 12.70
N SER A 264 11.09 -2.82 13.08
CA SER A 264 9.64 -2.83 12.98
C SER A 264 9.23 -2.24 11.63
N ALA A 265 9.05 -3.11 10.64
CA ALA A 265 8.68 -2.76 9.27
C ALA A 265 7.40 -3.48 8.79
N GLY A 266 6.44 -3.73 9.69
CA GLY A 266 5.18 -4.39 9.34
C GLY A 266 5.37 -5.83 8.83
N SER A 267 4.58 -6.24 7.83
CA SER A 267 4.63 -7.59 7.21
C SER A 267 5.56 -7.68 6.00
N TYR A 268 6.37 -6.66 5.75
CA TYR A 268 7.32 -6.68 4.63
C TYR A 268 8.43 -7.72 4.87
N PRO A 269 8.82 -8.51 3.85
CA PRO A 269 9.92 -9.45 3.97
C PRO A 269 11.21 -8.79 4.43
N GLN A 270 11.90 -9.43 5.37
CA GLN A 270 13.18 -8.95 5.90
C GLN A 270 14.24 -10.05 5.77
N SER A 271 15.42 -9.67 5.29
CA SER A 271 16.63 -10.49 5.35
C SER A 271 17.61 -9.88 6.34
N LYS A 272 18.15 -10.70 7.25
CA LYS A 272 19.09 -10.28 8.30
C LYS A 272 20.47 -10.86 8.05
N ASN A 273 21.47 -9.98 8.10
CA ASN A 273 22.88 -10.33 8.17
C ASN A 273 23.42 -10.00 9.58
N ALA A 274 24.72 -10.23 9.82
CA ALA A 274 25.33 -9.98 11.12
C ALA A 274 25.22 -8.52 11.62
N ASP A 275 25.25 -7.55 10.70
CA ASP A 275 25.32 -6.11 11.00
C ASP A 275 24.23 -5.27 10.29
N SER A 276 23.35 -5.93 9.53
CA SER A 276 22.42 -5.25 8.64
C SER A 276 21.10 -5.99 8.46
N VAL A 277 20.04 -5.22 8.20
CA VAL A 277 18.69 -5.71 7.89
C VAL A 277 18.25 -5.08 6.58
N THR A 278 17.83 -5.92 5.62
CA THR A 278 17.26 -5.46 4.35
C THR A 278 15.77 -5.76 4.31
N ILE A 279 14.96 -4.76 3.98
CA ILE A 279 13.50 -4.84 3.86
C ILE A 279 13.12 -4.71 2.39
N SER A 280 12.26 -5.60 1.90
CA SER A 280 11.68 -5.54 0.56
C SER A 280 10.26 -4.99 0.63
N PHE A 281 10.07 -3.79 0.07
CA PHE A 281 8.83 -3.04 0.11
C PHE A 281 7.96 -3.22 -1.13
N GLY A 282 8.54 -3.64 -2.27
CA GLY A 282 7.83 -3.68 -3.54
C GLY A 282 7.49 -2.27 -4.03
N ASP A 283 6.28 -2.09 -4.56
CA ASP A 283 5.85 -0.83 -5.17
C ASP A 283 5.48 0.24 -4.14
N LEU A 284 5.71 1.51 -4.47
CA LEU A 284 5.29 2.68 -3.68
C LEU A 284 4.51 3.67 -4.56
N TYR A 285 3.34 4.11 -4.08
CA TYR A 285 2.49 5.07 -4.80
C TYR A 285 2.91 6.52 -4.54
N ASN A 286 2.52 7.43 -5.43
CA ASN A 286 2.70 8.86 -5.23
C ASN A 286 2.05 9.30 -3.91
N LYS A 287 2.83 9.99 -3.07
CA LYS A 287 2.45 10.43 -1.71
C LYS A 287 2.07 9.31 -0.74
N GLU A 288 2.30 8.02 -1.07
CA GLU A 288 2.25 6.93 -0.09
C GLU A 288 3.44 7.06 0.86
N VAL A 289 3.20 6.88 2.16
CA VAL A 289 4.20 7.03 3.21
C VAL A 289 4.37 5.69 3.93
N ARG A 290 5.61 5.25 4.09
CA ARG A 290 5.97 4.08 4.89
C ARG A 290 6.97 4.47 5.97
N LYS A 291 6.66 4.10 7.19
CA LYS A 291 7.49 4.35 8.37
C LYS A 291 8.03 3.05 8.91
N ILE A 292 9.27 3.07 9.38
CA ILE A 292 9.87 1.96 10.10
C ILE A 292 10.50 2.47 11.39
N ILE A 293 10.48 1.65 12.43
CA ILE A 293 11.22 1.92 13.67
C ILE A 293 12.35 0.91 13.78
N VAL A 294 13.57 1.41 13.97
CA VAL A 294 14.77 0.65 14.28
C VAL A 294 15.03 0.84 15.77
N ASP A 295 14.85 -0.23 16.55
CA ASP A 295 15.23 -0.27 17.96
C ASP A 295 16.71 -0.70 18.03
N LEU A 296 17.53 0.16 18.65
CA LEU A 296 18.97 0.01 18.79
C LEU A 296 19.36 -0.12 20.26
N ARG A 297 20.45 -0.84 20.51
CA ARG A 297 21.25 -0.73 21.73
C ARG A 297 22.47 0.12 21.45
N LEU A 298 22.65 1.20 22.19
CA LEU A 298 23.90 1.96 22.12
C LEU A 298 24.83 1.49 23.24
N PRO A 299 26.12 1.22 22.98
CA PRO A 299 27.06 0.73 23.98
C PRO A 299 27.42 1.83 24.98
N LYS A 300 28.09 1.47 26.08
CA LYS A 300 28.71 2.44 26.98
C LYS A 300 29.93 3.09 26.31
N VAL A 301 30.08 4.40 26.48
CA VAL A 301 31.28 5.16 26.11
C VAL A 301 31.82 5.90 27.34
N ASN A 302 33.13 6.17 27.37
CA ASN A 302 33.77 6.82 28.52
C ASN A 302 33.88 8.34 28.39
N GLU A 303 33.70 8.86 27.18
CA GLU A 303 33.90 10.27 26.85
C GLU A 303 32.75 10.78 25.98
N GLU A 304 32.52 12.09 26.03
CA GLU A 304 31.57 12.74 25.14
C GLU A 304 32.10 12.70 23.69
N LYS A 305 31.19 12.44 22.76
CA LYS A 305 31.49 12.34 21.32
C LYS A 305 30.41 13.09 20.55
N THR A 306 30.78 13.80 19.48
CA THR A 306 29.81 14.50 18.62
C THR A 306 29.70 13.84 17.26
N GLY A 307 28.51 13.88 16.67
CA GLY A 307 28.28 13.37 15.31
C GLY A 307 28.52 11.87 15.14
N VAL A 308 28.30 11.06 16.17
CA VAL A 308 28.46 9.60 16.14
C VAL A 308 27.43 8.98 15.21
N GLU A 309 27.89 8.30 14.16
CA GLU A 309 27.04 7.58 13.20
C GLU A 309 26.56 6.26 13.81
N ILE A 310 25.30 6.20 14.23
CA ILE A 310 24.72 5.01 14.86
C ILE A 310 24.01 4.09 13.87
N VAL A 311 23.60 4.59 12.71
CA VAL A 311 22.96 3.79 11.65
C VAL A 311 23.27 4.40 10.30
N LYS A 312 23.58 3.56 9.32
CA LYS A 312 23.62 3.89 7.89
C LYS A 312 22.42 3.26 7.18
N ILE A 313 21.67 4.05 6.44
CA ILE A 313 20.52 3.62 5.65
C ILE A 313 20.82 3.83 4.17
N THR A 314 20.57 2.80 3.38
CA THR A 314 20.65 2.85 1.91
C THR A 314 19.36 2.30 1.33
N TYR A 315 18.97 2.77 0.15
CA TYR A 315 17.78 2.31 -0.53
C TYR A 315 18.02 2.26 -2.03
N LYS A 316 17.33 1.33 -2.68
CA LYS A 316 17.37 1.17 -4.13
C LYS A 316 15.99 0.82 -4.65
N TYR A 317 15.72 1.19 -5.90
CA TYR A 317 14.45 0.89 -6.54
C TYR A 317 14.56 0.97 -8.06
N ARG A 318 13.54 0.45 -8.75
CA ARG A 318 13.34 0.66 -10.18
C ARG A 318 12.38 1.83 -10.39
N THR A 319 12.73 2.72 -11.30
CA THR A 319 11.79 3.74 -11.78
C THR A 319 10.85 3.13 -12.81
N THR A 320 9.64 3.66 -12.87
CA THR A 320 8.63 3.20 -13.81
C THR A 320 8.98 3.64 -15.25
N GLY A 321 8.61 2.82 -16.25
CA GLY A 321 8.76 3.14 -17.68
C GLY A 321 10.02 2.58 -18.40
N GLY A 322 10.16 1.25 -18.48
CA GLY A 322 11.13 0.56 -19.36
C GLY A 322 12.28 -0.15 -18.62
N GLN A 323 13.30 -0.63 -19.36
CA GLN A 323 14.55 -1.21 -18.81
C GLN A 323 15.45 -0.11 -18.22
N LYS A 324 14.93 0.67 -17.28
CA LYS A 324 15.73 1.67 -16.58
C LYS A 324 16.62 0.98 -15.53
N PRO A 325 17.87 1.43 -15.35
CA PRO A 325 18.76 0.86 -14.35
C PRO A 325 18.16 1.01 -12.94
N ILE A 326 18.57 0.13 -12.04
CA ILE A 326 18.25 0.28 -10.61
C ILE A 326 18.82 1.61 -10.15
N PHE A 327 17.97 2.47 -9.61
CA PHE A 327 18.39 3.70 -8.96
C PHE A 327 18.83 3.37 -7.54
N GLU A 328 20.02 3.85 -7.17
CA GLU A 328 20.52 3.81 -5.80
C GLU A 328 20.42 5.21 -5.19
N GLY A 329 19.69 5.30 -4.09
CA GLY A 329 19.57 6.53 -3.33
C GLY A 329 20.84 6.87 -2.57
N ASN A 330 21.02 8.16 -2.27
CA ASN A 330 22.12 8.59 -1.42
C ASN A 330 21.99 7.97 -0.02
N PRO A 331 23.09 7.46 0.56
CA PRO A 331 23.07 6.98 1.94
C PRO A 331 22.62 8.07 2.91
N LEU A 332 21.80 7.69 3.88
CA LEU A 332 21.41 8.52 5.01
C LEU A 332 22.07 8.00 6.28
N PHE A 333 22.45 8.90 7.18
CA PHE A 333 23.10 8.55 8.44
C PHE A 333 22.27 9.09 9.60
N ALA A 334 21.97 8.25 10.58
CA ALA A 334 21.47 8.71 11.86
C ALA A 334 22.69 9.03 12.74
N THR A 335 22.84 10.31 13.09
CA THR A 335 23.94 10.79 13.93
C THR A 335 23.43 11.30 15.27
N ILE A 336 24.24 11.12 16.31
CA ILE A 336 23.94 11.60 17.66
C ILE A 336 25.18 12.19 18.34
N ASP A 337 24.95 13.03 19.35
CA ASP A 337 25.96 13.43 20.32
C ASP A 337 25.83 12.58 21.60
N ARG A 338 26.95 12.04 22.07
CA ARG A 338 27.07 11.30 23.33
C ARG A 338 27.42 12.30 24.43
N VAL A 339 26.51 12.49 25.40
CA VAL A 339 26.65 13.51 26.45
C VAL A 339 26.38 12.95 27.84
N GLY A 340 26.98 13.57 28.87
CA GLY A 340 26.81 13.14 30.27
C GLY A 340 25.40 13.37 30.84
N THR A 341 24.67 14.38 30.35
CA THR A 341 23.31 14.72 30.83
C THR A 341 22.39 14.97 29.64
N ILE A 342 21.21 14.32 29.64
CA ILE A 342 20.19 14.47 28.60
C ILE A 342 18.97 15.20 29.16
N VAL A 343 18.49 16.19 28.41
CA VAL A 343 17.19 16.86 28.65
C VAL A 343 16.23 16.63 27.46
N GLU A 344 16.67 15.90 26.43
CA GLU A 344 15.90 15.63 25.22
C GLU A 344 14.94 14.43 25.40
N GLY A 345 13.65 14.69 25.20
CA GLY A 345 12.61 13.66 25.10
C GLY A 345 12.59 12.96 23.74
N GLU A 346 11.79 11.90 23.62
CA GLU A 346 11.61 11.22 22.33
C GLU A 346 10.88 12.12 21.32
N ARG A 347 11.20 11.96 20.04
CA ARG A 347 10.57 12.74 18.96
C ARG A 347 9.09 12.39 18.85
N GLU A 348 8.22 13.41 18.72
CA GLU A 348 6.77 13.20 18.63
C GLU A 348 6.39 12.23 17.51
N GLU A 349 7.03 12.31 16.35
CA GLU A 349 6.74 11.42 15.23
C GLU A 349 7.09 9.96 15.54
N VAL A 350 8.16 9.71 16.31
CA VAL A 350 8.57 8.38 16.75
C VAL A 350 7.59 7.85 17.80
N MET A 351 7.14 8.70 18.73
CA MET A 351 6.14 8.34 19.75
C MET A 351 4.80 7.98 19.10
N VAL A 352 4.33 8.79 18.15
CA VAL A 352 3.08 8.59 17.42
C VAL A 352 3.11 7.28 16.62
N GLU A 353 4.21 7.00 15.92
CA GLU A 353 4.36 5.74 15.17
C GLU A 353 4.48 4.54 16.11
N GLY A 354 5.20 4.67 17.22
CA GLY A 354 5.25 3.64 18.27
C GLY A 354 3.87 3.32 18.83
N LYS A 355 3.05 4.36 19.06
CA LYS A 355 1.68 4.20 19.53
C LYS A 355 0.79 3.52 18.49
N ARG A 356 0.94 3.84 17.20
CA ARG A 356 0.24 3.13 16.09
C ARG A 356 0.57 1.64 16.10
N LEU A 357 1.84 1.28 16.24
CA LEU A 357 2.27 -0.12 16.27
C LEU A 357 1.72 -0.86 17.51
N GLU A 358 1.74 -0.22 18.67
CA GLU A 358 1.15 -0.76 19.91
C GLU A 358 -0.35 -1.02 19.72
N THR A 359 -1.11 -0.02 19.27
CA THR A 359 -2.56 -0.15 19.04
C THR A 359 -2.90 -1.23 18.02
N ALA A 360 -2.18 -1.30 16.89
CA ALA A 360 -2.39 -2.34 15.90
C ALA A 360 -2.10 -3.74 16.45
N GLY A 361 -1.09 -3.88 17.33
CA GLY A 361 -0.82 -5.11 18.06
C GLY A 361 -1.97 -5.52 18.97
N MET A 362 -2.47 -4.59 19.79
CA MET A 362 -3.61 -4.85 20.70
C MET A 362 -4.89 -5.21 19.94
N MET A 363 -5.15 -4.60 18.78
CA MET A 363 -6.28 -4.98 17.91
C MET A 363 -6.16 -6.41 17.39
N LYS A 364 -4.95 -6.82 16.99
CA LYS A 364 -4.67 -8.19 16.57
C LYS A 364 -4.86 -9.17 17.72
N ASP A 365 -4.37 -8.85 18.91
CA ASP A 365 -4.51 -9.72 20.08
C ASP A 365 -5.98 -9.84 20.49
N ALA A 366 -6.75 -8.74 20.47
CA ALA A 366 -8.18 -8.76 20.68
C ALA A 366 -8.92 -9.63 19.65
N ARG A 367 -8.57 -9.54 18.36
CA ARG A 367 -9.11 -10.45 17.34
C ARG A 367 -8.80 -11.90 17.67
N LEU A 368 -7.56 -12.22 18.03
CA LEU A 368 -7.15 -13.58 18.38
C LEU A 368 -7.94 -14.12 19.58
N MET A 369 -8.16 -13.31 20.63
CA MET A 369 -9.01 -13.66 21.77
C MET A 369 -10.46 -13.91 21.33
N ALA A 370 -11.03 -13.03 20.52
CA ALA A 370 -12.39 -13.18 20.02
C ALA A 370 -12.55 -14.41 19.10
N ASP A 371 -11.52 -14.77 18.33
CA ASP A 371 -11.48 -16.00 17.53
C ASP A 371 -11.43 -17.27 18.39
N ASP A 372 -10.87 -17.18 19.60
CA ASP A 372 -10.82 -18.23 20.63
C ASP A 372 -12.05 -18.23 21.55
N ASN A 373 -13.16 -17.58 21.13
CA ASN A 373 -14.41 -17.42 21.89
C ASN A 373 -14.27 -16.62 23.21
N ARG A 374 -13.17 -15.87 23.39
CA ARG A 374 -12.91 -15.01 24.56
C ARG A 374 -13.27 -13.56 24.24
N LEU A 375 -14.55 -13.32 23.95
CA LEU A 375 -15.02 -12.03 23.44
C LEU A 375 -14.97 -10.90 24.49
N GLU A 376 -15.17 -11.21 25.78
CA GLU A 376 -15.06 -10.20 26.84
C GLU A 376 -13.60 -9.77 27.03
N ASP A 377 -12.66 -10.71 27.13
CA ASP A 377 -11.21 -10.41 27.16
C ASP A 377 -10.78 -9.56 25.94
N ALA A 378 -11.34 -9.85 24.76
CA ALA A 378 -11.10 -9.06 23.56
C ALA A 378 -11.60 -7.61 23.69
N LYS A 379 -12.78 -7.40 24.27
CA LYS A 379 -13.32 -6.06 24.54
C LYS A 379 -12.47 -5.32 25.56
N ASP A 380 -12.07 -5.98 26.63
CA ASP A 380 -11.20 -5.39 27.67
C ASP A 380 -9.87 -4.92 27.06
N MET A 381 -9.25 -5.75 26.21
CA MET A 381 -8.04 -5.37 25.46
C MET A 381 -8.25 -4.12 24.58
N LEU A 382 -9.40 -3.99 23.92
CA LEU A 382 -9.70 -2.81 23.09
C LEU A 382 -10.00 -1.57 23.93
N VAL A 383 -10.63 -1.72 25.10
CA VAL A 383 -10.86 -0.63 26.06
C VAL A 383 -9.52 -0.15 26.61
N ASP A 384 -8.61 -1.05 26.96
CA ASP A 384 -7.25 -0.70 27.38
C ASP A 384 -6.50 0.05 26.27
N ALA A 385 -6.65 -0.38 25.01
CA ALA A 385 -6.07 0.32 23.87
C ALA A 385 -6.65 1.73 23.72
N GLN A 386 -7.96 1.92 23.94
CA GLN A 386 -8.62 3.23 23.92
C GLN A 386 -8.10 4.14 25.03
N ASN A 387 -7.99 3.62 26.26
CA ASN A 387 -7.46 4.37 27.40
C ASN A 387 -6.01 4.82 27.14
N LYS A 388 -5.17 3.91 26.64
CA LYS A 388 -3.78 4.23 26.24
C LYS A 388 -3.67 5.29 25.15
N LEU A 389 -4.65 5.40 24.24
CA LEU A 389 -4.70 6.49 23.24
C LEU A 389 -5.29 7.78 23.80
N HIS A 390 -6.19 7.69 24.78
CA HIS A 390 -6.77 8.85 25.46
C HIS A 390 -5.71 9.55 26.31
N ASP A 391 -4.93 8.77 27.06
CA ASP A 391 -3.86 9.26 27.94
C ASP A 391 -2.61 9.68 27.16
N PHE A 392 -2.55 9.38 25.85
CA PHE A 392 -1.44 9.77 24.98
C PHE A 392 -1.55 11.24 24.58
N VAL A 393 -0.89 12.11 25.34
CA VAL A 393 -0.83 13.56 25.12
C VAL A 393 0.52 13.94 24.51
N LEU A 394 0.47 14.67 23.38
CA LEU A 394 1.65 15.26 22.75
C LEU A 394 1.92 16.67 23.30
N GLY A 395 3.17 17.11 23.28
CA GLY A 395 3.61 18.37 23.89
C GLY A 395 2.95 19.61 23.27
N GLY A 396 2.54 19.52 22.00
CA GLY A 396 1.89 20.63 21.28
C GLY A 396 0.39 20.82 21.53
N GLY A 397 -0.29 19.96 22.28
CA GLY A 397 -1.73 20.07 22.62
C GLY A 397 -2.74 19.92 21.46
N ALA A 398 -2.31 20.04 20.20
CA ALA A 398 -3.16 19.82 19.02
C ALA A 398 -3.45 18.32 18.80
N PRO A 399 -4.69 17.95 18.42
CA PRO A 399 -5.03 16.56 18.09
C PRO A 399 -4.18 16.07 16.90
N ASN A 400 -3.53 14.92 17.06
CA ASN A 400 -2.81 14.29 15.96
C ASN A 400 -3.78 13.48 15.07
N PRO A 401 -3.87 13.73 13.76
CA PRO A 401 -4.83 13.06 12.88
C PRO A 401 -4.72 11.53 12.87
N LEU A 402 -3.50 10.98 13.00
CA LEU A 402 -3.30 9.52 13.07
C LEU A 402 -3.90 8.94 14.36
N ILE A 403 -3.67 9.62 15.50
CA ILE A 403 -4.19 9.20 16.80
C ILE A 403 -5.72 9.25 16.81
N GLU A 404 -6.32 10.30 16.26
CA GLU A 404 -7.78 10.40 16.17
C GLU A 404 -8.38 9.32 15.26
N MET A 405 -7.73 8.99 14.15
CA MET A 405 -8.15 7.89 13.29
C MET A 405 -8.03 6.53 13.98
N LEU A 406 -6.98 6.28 14.76
CA LEU A 406 -6.84 5.07 15.57
C LEU A 406 -7.95 4.93 16.61
N LYS A 407 -8.34 6.03 17.28
CA LYS A 407 -9.47 6.04 18.22
C LYS A 407 -10.78 5.67 17.53
N LEU A 408 -11.03 6.22 16.34
CA LEU A 408 -12.21 5.89 15.53
C LEU A 408 -12.22 4.41 15.13
N GLU A 409 -11.08 3.87 14.72
CA GLU A 409 -10.95 2.48 14.31
C GLU A 409 -11.18 1.50 15.48
N LEU A 410 -10.58 1.75 16.64
CA LEU A 410 -10.82 0.97 17.87
C LEU A 410 -12.29 1.00 18.28
N LYS A 411 -12.92 2.17 18.23
CA LYS A 411 -14.33 2.34 18.58
C LYS A 411 -15.23 1.52 17.66
N GLU A 412 -14.93 1.48 16.36
CA GLU A 412 -15.69 0.65 15.43
C GLU A 412 -15.46 -0.85 15.69
N LEU A 413 -14.22 -1.29 15.90
CA LEU A 413 -13.95 -2.71 16.19
C LEU A 413 -14.64 -3.16 17.49
N LEU A 414 -14.59 -2.34 18.55
CA LEU A 414 -15.29 -2.61 19.82
C LEU A 414 -16.80 -2.74 19.60
N ARG A 415 -17.40 -1.86 18.79
CA ARG A 415 -18.82 -1.95 18.41
C ARG A 415 -19.14 -3.23 17.64
N LEU A 416 -18.19 -3.73 16.85
CA LEU A 416 -18.33 -4.97 16.10
C LEU A 416 -18.03 -6.24 16.94
N MET A 417 -17.64 -6.09 18.21
CA MET A 417 -17.44 -7.19 19.16
C MET A 417 -18.62 -7.38 20.12
N GLN A 418 -19.80 -6.79 19.86
CA GLN A 418 -20.96 -6.87 20.78
C GLN A 418 -21.45 -8.30 21.05
N SER A 419 -21.50 -9.16 20.02
CA SER A 419 -21.86 -10.58 20.15
C SER A 419 -20.98 -11.44 19.25
N PRO A 420 -20.87 -12.76 19.51
CA PRO A 420 -20.11 -13.68 18.66
C PRO A 420 -20.55 -13.64 17.19
N GLU A 421 -21.85 -13.50 16.92
CA GLU A 421 -22.41 -13.44 15.56
C GLU A 421 -22.02 -12.15 14.83
N ILE A 422 -22.11 -11.00 15.51
CA ILE A 422 -21.71 -9.71 14.95
C ILE A 422 -20.21 -9.72 14.68
N TYR A 423 -19.42 -10.22 15.63
CA TYR A 423 -17.98 -10.36 15.47
C TYR A 423 -17.65 -11.25 14.27
N LYS A 424 -18.18 -12.47 14.20
CA LYS A 424 -17.87 -13.41 13.12
C LYS A 424 -18.23 -12.84 11.73
N LYS A 425 -19.38 -12.18 11.59
CA LYS A 425 -19.85 -11.65 10.30
C LYS A 425 -19.26 -10.30 9.91
N ARG A 426 -18.82 -9.49 10.88
CA ARG A 426 -18.47 -8.08 10.64
C ARG A 426 -17.18 -7.65 11.34
N GLY A 427 -16.99 -8.06 12.59
CA GLY A 427 -15.80 -7.71 13.38
C GLY A 427 -14.52 -8.40 12.87
N ARG A 428 -14.56 -9.69 12.58
CA ARG A 428 -13.42 -10.46 12.07
C ARG A 428 -12.94 -9.94 10.70
N PRO A 429 -13.77 -9.80 9.66
CA PRO A 429 -13.36 -9.18 8.40
C PRO A 429 -12.75 -7.79 8.59
N PHE A 430 -13.37 -6.94 9.42
CA PHE A 430 -12.88 -5.60 9.71
C PHE A 430 -11.49 -5.63 10.36
N ALA A 431 -11.30 -6.45 11.39
CA ALA A 431 -10.01 -6.60 12.08
C ALA A 431 -8.92 -7.13 11.14
N LEU A 432 -9.24 -8.13 10.33
CA LEU A 432 -8.32 -8.71 9.35
C LEU A 432 -7.88 -7.71 8.27
N SER A 433 -8.81 -6.89 7.77
CA SER A 433 -8.51 -5.79 6.83
C SER A 433 -7.68 -4.68 7.49
N SER A 434 -8.00 -4.34 8.74
CA SER A 434 -7.22 -3.38 9.54
C SER A 434 -5.78 -3.87 9.76
N GLU A 435 -5.59 -5.12 10.21
CA GLU A 435 -4.27 -5.72 10.42
C GLU A 435 -3.40 -5.66 9.16
N ASN A 436 -3.95 -6.09 8.02
CA ASN A 436 -3.23 -6.06 6.74
C ASN A 436 -2.89 -4.61 6.34
N SER A 437 -3.84 -3.67 6.46
CA SER A 437 -3.62 -2.25 6.18
C SER A 437 -2.52 -1.63 7.04
N HIS A 438 -2.49 -1.92 8.35
CA HIS A 438 -1.44 -1.45 9.26
C HIS A 438 -0.08 -2.09 9.00
N ALA A 439 -0.05 -3.37 8.64
CA ALA A 439 1.17 -4.10 8.34
C ALA A 439 1.80 -3.67 7.02
N ARG A 440 0.98 -3.30 6.03
CA ARG A 440 1.44 -2.75 4.74
C ARG A 440 1.61 -1.23 4.78
N GLN A 441 1.00 -0.52 5.73
CA GLN A 441 0.86 0.95 5.71
C GLN A 441 0.26 1.44 4.39
N ARG A 442 -0.76 0.71 3.94
CA ARG A 442 -1.45 0.95 2.68
C ARG A 442 -2.94 0.93 2.92
N PHE A 443 -3.66 1.82 2.25
CA PHE A 443 -5.10 1.91 2.41
C PHE A 443 -5.78 0.62 1.96
N ALA A 444 -6.72 0.14 2.77
CA ALA A 444 -7.68 -0.89 2.41
C ALA A 444 -9.07 -0.44 2.87
N ALA A 445 -10.09 -0.70 2.05
CA ALA A 445 -11.46 -0.40 2.44
C ALA A 445 -11.91 -1.37 3.54
N LYS A 446 -12.52 -0.86 4.61
CA LYS A 446 -12.88 -1.65 5.78
C LYS A 446 -14.25 -1.25 6.33
N GLY A 447 -15.10 -2.25 6.57
CA GLY A 447 -16.39 -2.08 7.21
C GLY A 447 -17.45 -1.40 6.35
N ARG A 448 -18.39 -0.70 7.00
CA ARG A 448 -19.51 -0.01 6.33
C ARG A 448 -19.21 1.44 5.95
N ASP A 449 -18.32 2.10 6.68
CA ASP A 449 -18.03 3.52 6.53
C ASP A 449 -16.59 3.73 6.05
N VAL A 450 -16.39 3.39 4.77
CA VAL A 450 -15.09 3.49 4.06
C VAL A 450 -14.62 4.95 3.95
N GLU A 451 -15.50 5.91 4.23
CA GLU A 451 -15.25 7.34 4.11
C GLU A 451 -14.59 7.94 5.35
N LYS A 452 -14.91 7.42 6.54
CA LYS A 452 -14.35 7.93 7.80
C LYS A 452 -12.98 7.35 8.10
N LEU A 453 -12.78 6.06 7.87
CA LEU A 453 -11.51 5.39 8.20
C LEU A 453 -10.56 5.39 7.00
N ARG A 454 -9.78 6.47 6.89
CA ARG A 454 -8.95 6.79 5.71
C ARG A 454 -7.45 6.69 5.96
N LEU A 455 -7.03 5.92 6.97
CA LEU A 455 -5.63 5.64 7.27
C LEU A 455 -4.89 5.17 6.01
N PHE A 456 -3.72 5.75 5.76
CA PHE A 456 -2.84 5.47 4.61
C PHE A 456 -3.42 5.82 3.22
N SER A 457 -4.53 6.56 3.15
CA SER A 457 -5.05 7.02 1.86
C SER A 457 -4.19 8.12 1.24
N THR A 458 -4.06 8.10 -0.09
CA THR A 458 -3.38 9.15 -0.85
C THR A 458 -4.37 10.21 -1.37
N PRO A 459 -3.89 11.38 -1.82
CA PRO A 459 -4.75 12.37 -2.47
C PRO A 459 -5.54 11.82 -3.67
N ARG A 460 -4.89 11.01 -4.53
CA ARG A 460 -5.55 10.36 -5.68
C ARG A 460 -6.68 9.42 -5.24
N MET A 461 -6.45 8.65 -4.19
CA MET A 461 -7.48 7.80 -3.58
C MET A 461 -8.68 8.63 -3.11
N ASN A 462 -8.46 9.77 -2.44
CA ASN A 462 -9.55 10.68 -2.03
C ASN A 462 -10.31 11.28 -3.22
N ALA A 463 -9.64 11.59 -4.32
CA ALA A 463 -10.28 12.05 -5.55
C ALA A 463 -11.17 10.96 -6.17
N TYR A 464 -10.64 9.73 -6.28
CA TYR A 464 -11.36 8.59 -6.86
C TYR A 464 -12.56 8.18 -6.02
N LEU A 465 -12.51 8.36 -4.69
CA LEU A 465 -13.67 8.17 -3.82
C LEU A 465 -14.80 9.10 -4.21
N LYS A 466 -14.51 10.40 -4.44
CA LYS A 466 -15.53 11.38 -4.86
C LYS A 466 -16.08 11.07 -6.26
N GLN A 467 -15.19 10.69 -7.19
CA GLN A 467 -15.57 10.33 -8.56
C GLN A 467 -16.46 9.07 -8.58
N ALA A 468 -16.11 8.03 -7.82
CA ALA A 468 -16.88 6.79 -7.73
C ALA A 468 -18.29 7.02 -7.15
N LYS A 469 -18.42 7.89 -6.14
CA LYS A 469 -19.74 8.27 -5.61
C LYS A 469 -20.60 8.99 -6.64
N ALA A 470 -20.04 10.01 -7.30
CA ALA A 470 -20.76 10.75 -8.32
C ALA A 470 -21.19 9.84 -9.48
N PHE A 471 -20.37 8.84 -9.80
CA PHE A 471 -20.69 7.81 -10.80
C PHE A 471 -21.78 6.84 -10.33
N ASP A 472 -21.74 6.40 -9.08
CA ASP A 472 -22.78 5.52 -8.53
C ASP A 472 -24.15 6.22 -8.47
N GLU A 473 -24.17 7.55 -8.31
CA GLU A 473 -25.38 8.38 -8.37
C GLU A 473 -25.89 8.55 -9.81
N ASP A 474 -24.99 8.78 -10.77
CA ASP A 474 -25.32 8.95 -12.19
C ASP A 474 -24.24 8.35 -13.10
N PRO A 475 -24.40 7.08 -13.51
CA PRO A 475 -23.42 6.38 -14.36
C PRO A 475 -23.36 6.90 -15.80
N SER A 476 -24.27 7.81 -16.20
CA SER A 476 -24.27 8.42 -17.53
C SER A 476 -23.29 9.58 -17.64
N LYS A 477 -22.85 10.15 -16.51
CA LYS A 477 -21.87 11.25 -16.49
C LYS A 477 -20.50 10.76 -16.92
N ALA A 478 -19.85 11.58 -17.75
CA ALA A 478 -18.45 11.35 -18.11
C ALA A 478 -17.57 11.43 -16.86
N LEU A 479 -16.67 10.46 -16.73
CA LEU A 479 -15.64 10.47 -15.71
C LEU A 479 -14.44 11.30 -16.19
N PRO A 480 -13.75 12.03 -15.29
CA PRO A 480 -12.47 12.65 -15.61
C PRO A 480 -11.50 11.60 -16.14
N THR A 481 -10.73 11.93 -17.16
CA THR A 481 -9.67 11.03 -17.67
C THR A 481 -8.46 11.04 -16.74
N VAL A 482 -7.55 10.07 -16.91
CA VAL A 482 -6.25 10.07 -16.21
C VAL A 482 -5.45 11.36 -16.50
N LYS A 483 -5.56 11.94 -17.70
CA LYS A 483 -4.90 13.22 -18.03
C LYS A 483 -5.52 14.39 -17.27
N ASP A 484 -6.85 14.44 -17.16
CA ASP A 484 -7.55 15.47 -16.37
C ASP A 484 -7.17 15.38 -14.89
N ASP A 485 -7.10 14.15 -14.38
CA ASP A 485 -6.66 13.81 -13.05
C ASP A 485 -5.23 14.31 -12.75
N VAL A 486 -4.28 14.12 -13.66
CA VAL A 486 -2.90 14.63 -13.49
C VAL A 486 -2.87 16.16 -13.58
N LYS A 487 -3.64 16.77 -14.49
CA LYS A 487 -3.75 18.23 -14.60
C LYS A 487 -4.27 18.87 -13.31
N GLN A 488 -5.24 18.25 -12.65
CA GLN A 488 -5.75 18.71 -11.35
C GLN A 488 -4.70 18.59 -10.23
N GLU A 489 -3.93 17.49 -10.20
CA GLU A 489 -2.82 17.35 -9.22
C GLU A 489 -1.72 18.38 -9.46
N LEU A 490 -1.37 18.65 -10.72
CA LEU A 490 -0.37 19.67 -11.06
C LEU A 490 -0.82 21.07 -10.68
N ALA A 491 -2.11 21.38 -10.85
CA ALA A 491 -2.66 22.65 -10.41
C ALA A 491 -2.63 22.81 -8.88
N ALA A 492 -2.76 21.71 -8.12
CA ALA A 492 -2.73 21.71 -6.67
C ALA A 492 -1.30 21.70 -6.09
N ASP A 493 -0.34 21.09 -6.78
CA ASP A 493 1.08 20.99 -6.39
C ASP A 493 2.00 21.21 -7.62
N PRO A 494 2.19 22.46 -8.08
CA PRO A 494 2.93 22.74 -9.32
C PRO A 494 4.39 22.26 -9.31
N PHE A 495 5.00 22.17 -8.12
CA PHE A 495 6.36 21.67 -7.95
C PHE A 495 6.41 20.17 -7.65
N GLY A 496 5.28 19.51 -7.46
CA GLY A 496 5.16 18.10 -7.14
C GLY A 496 6.00 17.18 -8.04
N PRO A 497 5.95 17.31 -9.38
CA PRO A 497 6.74 16.49 -10.29
C PRO A 497 8.27 16.64 -10.11
N LEU A 498 8.74 17.84 -9.76
CA LEU A 498 10.16 18.18 -9.64
C LEU A 498 10.69 18.06 -8.21
N SER A 499 9.82 18.08 -7.21
CA SER A 499 10.17 18.16 -5.78
C SER A 499 11.14 17.08 -5.34
N GLY A 500 10.97 15.85 -5.85
CA GLY A 500 11.83 14.71 -5.59
C GLY A 500 13.24 14.90 -6.14
N ALA A 501 13.35 15.26 -7.43
CA ALA A 501 14.64 15.48 -8.09
C ALA A 501 15.40 16.65 -7.47
N LEU A 502 14.71 17.78 -7.21
CA LEU A 502 15.30 18.94 -6.53
C LEU A 502 15.82 18.56 -5.14
N SER A 503 15.02 17.85 -4.35
CA SER A 503 15.44 17.38 -3.02
C SER A 503 16.67 16.48 -3.10
N TYR A 504 16.76 15.62 -4.12
CA TYR A 504 17.90 14.74 -4.33
C TYR A 504 19.19 15.52 -4.66
N TYR A 505 19.15 16.44 -5.63
CA TYR A 505 20.34 17.22 -6.01
C TYR A 505 20.79 18.18 -4.90
N ILE A 506 19.85 18.77 -4.15
CA ILE A 506 20.18 19.59 -2.97
C ILE A 506 20.90 18.75 -1.92
N GLN A 507 20.43 17.53 -1.65
CA GLN A 507 21.10 16.63 -0.70
C GLN A 507 22.51 16.25 -1.16
N ILE A 508 22.72 16.00 -2.46
CA ILE A 508 24.07 15.77 -3.01
C ILE A 508 24.97 16.98 -2.74
N ALA A 509 24.50 18.18 -3.06
CA ALA A 509 25.29 19.40 -2.87
C ALA A 509 25.67 19.59 -1.39
N ILE A 510 24.73 19.37 -0.46
CA ILE A 510 24.99 19.43 0.99
C ILE A 510 26.06 18.41 1.40
N GLN A 511 25.94 17.14 0.95
CA GLN A 511 26.90 16.09 1.30
C GLN A 511 28.30 16.35 0.73
N ALA A 512 28.39 16.91 -0.47
CA ALA A 512 29.65 17.33 -1.07
C ALA A 512 30.32 18.42 -0.22
N LEU A 513 29.56 19.43 0.21
CA LEU A 513 30.05 20.51 1.07
C LEU A 513 30.54 19.99 2.44
N ILE A 514 29.79 19.08 3.07
CA ILE A 514 30.21 18.43 4.34
C ILE A 514 31.50 17.64 4.15
N SER A 515 31.62 16.91 3.04
CA SER A 515 32.82 16.11 2.74
C SER A 515 34.04 16.99 2.53
N VAL A 516 33.89 18.12 1.82
CA VAL A 516 34.95 19.11 1.64
C VAL A 516 35.38 19.70 2.98
N ASP A 517 34.44 20.08 3.84
CA ASP A 517 34.74 20.61 5.18
C ASP A 517 35.50 19.59 6.05
N LYS A 518 35.08 18.32 6.05
CA LYS A 518 35.81 17.24 6.74
C LYS A 518 37.26 17.13 6.24
N ILE A 519 37.49 17.14 4.93
CA ILE A 519 38.85 17.07 4.36
C ILE A 519 39.71 18.25 4.83
N LEU A 520 39.15 19.47 4.81
CA LEU A 520 39.86 20.67 5.24
C LEU A 520 40.22 20.64 6.74
N ASN A 521 39.31 20.13 7.58
CA ASN A 521 39.50 20.07 9.03
C ASN A 521 40.33 18.86 9.50
N THR A 522 40.44 17.80 8.70
CA THR A 522 41.33 16.64 9.00
C THR A 522 42.78 16.89 8.54
N SER A 523 43.01 17.95 7.77
CA SER A 523 44.34 18.36 7.28
C SER A 523 45.07 19.35 8.20
N ARG A 524 44.54 19.58 9.41
CA ARG A 524 45.17 20.29 10.53
C ARG A 524 45.37 19.31 11.68
#